data_AF-A0A1I0JKK8-F1
#
_entry.id   AF-A0A1I0JKK8-F1
#
_cell.length_a   1.000
_cell.length_b   1.000
_cell.length_c   1.000
_cell.angle_alpha   90.00
_cell.angle_beta   90.00
_cell.angle_gamma   90.00
#
_symmetry.space_group_name_H-M   'P 1'
#
loop_
_entity.id
_entity.type
_entity.pdbx_description
1 polymer ?
#
loop_
_entity_poly.entity_id
_entity_poly.type
_entity_poly.pdbx_seq_one_letter_code
_entity_poly.pdbx_strand_id
1 'polypeptide(L)'
;MGSTDNIDIRTLAEVVRDEIDPSLELEYDEAREGDAEHTHADISKANDVLGYEPTVDIRGGVSKFIDWYRENQEWYDPLVRSS
;
A
#
# COMPACT_ATOMS: atom_id res chain seq x y z
N MET A 1 4.81 14.10 1.82
CA MET A 1 3.39 13.82 1.52
C MET A 1 3.15 12.39 1.92
N GLY A 2 2.05 12.09 2.62
CA GLY A 2 1.73 10.77 3.17
C GLY A 2 0.29 10.77 3.69
N SER A 3 -0.24 9.59 4.03
CA SER A 3 -1.49 9.48 4.80
C SER A 3 -1.23 9.78 6.28
N THR A 4 -2.20 10.36 6.98
CA THR A 4 -2.13 10.59 8.44
C THR A 4 -2.19 9.31 9.26
N ASP A 5 -2.57 8.20 8.64
CA ASP A 5 -2.75 6.92 9.34
C ASP A 5 -1.53 6.01 9.14
N ASN A 6 -1.18 5.28 10.21
CA ASN A 6 -0.22 4.19 10.17
C ASN A 6 -0.95 2.86 9.96
N ILE A 7 -0.33 1.96 9.21
CA ILE A 7 -0.78 0.58 9.03
C ILE A 7 0.43 -0.35 9.14
N ASP A 8 0.28 -1.47 9.83
CA ASP A 8 1.31 -2.50 9.90
C ASP A 8 1.29 -3.40 8.64
N ILE A 9 2.45 -3.99 8.31
CA ILE A 9 2.62 -4.84 7.12
C ILE A 9 1.60 -5.97 7.08
N ARG A 10 1.30 -6.58 8.23
CA ARG A 10 0.36 -7.70 8.31
C ARG A 10 -1.05 -7.25 7.94
N THR A 11 -1.54 -6.16 8.54
CA THR A 11 -2.87 -5.63 8.21
C THR A 11 -2.96 -5.24 6.73
N LEU A 12 -1.91 -4.64 6.16
CA LEU A 12 -1.87 -4.33 4.73
C LEU A 12 -1.93 -5.60 3.87
N ALA A 13 -1.17 -6.64 4.22
CA ALA A 13 -1.19 -7.92 3.52
C ALA A 13 -2.56 -8.62 3.61
N GLU A 14 -3.21 -8.58 4.78
CA GLU A 14 -4.58 -9.07 4.98
C GLU A 14 -5.57 -8.34 4.06
N VAL A 15 -5.51 -7.00 3.99
CA VAL A 15 -6.38 -6.20 3.11
C VAL A 15 -6.18 -6.57 1.64
N VAL A 16 -4.93 -6.70 1.18
CA VAL A 16 -4.64 -7.09 -0.21
C VAL A 16 -5.14 -8.51 -0.49
N ARG A 17 -4.88 -9.47 0.41
CA ARG A 17 -5.33 -10.85 0.28
C ARG A 17 -6.85 -10.91 0.14
N ASP A 18 -7.58 -10.27 1.05
CA ASP A 18 -9.05 -10.36 1.11
C ASP A 18 -9.72 -9.80 -0.15
N GLU A 19 -9.09 -8.83 -0.81
CA GLU A 19 -9.56 -8.24 -2.08
C GLU A 19 -9.22 -9.09 -3.32
N ILE A 20 -8.21 -9.96 -3.24
CA ILE A 20 -7.77 -10.81 -4.35
C ILE A 20 -8.37 -12.21 -4.23
N ASP A 21 -8.04 -12.91 -3.14
CA ASP A 21 -8.53 -14.24 -2.81
C ASP A 21 -8.33 -14.49 -1.29
N PRO A 22 -9.42 -14.44 -0.49
CA PRO A 22 -9.34 -14.64 0.95
C PRO A 22 -8.96 -16.07 1.37
N SER A 23 -8.88 -17.03 0.44
CA SER A 23 -8.46 -18.40 0.72
C SER A 23 -6.94 -18.60 0.77
N LEU A 24 -6.17 -17.59 0.34
CA LEU A 24 -4.70 -17.65 0.38
C LEU A 24 -4.17 -17.55 1.81
N GLU A 25 -3.05 -18.22 2.07
CA GLU A 25 -2.34 -18.09 3.35
C GLU A 25 -1.28 -16.99 3.27
N LEU A 26 -1.06 -16.27 4.38
CA LEU A 26 0.03 -15.31 4.48
C LEU A 26 1.33 -16.04 4.82
N GLU A 27 2.36 -15.82 4.02
CA GLU A 27 3.72 -16.27 4.28
C GLU A 27 4.50 -15.19 5.05
N TYR A 28 5.28 -15.61 6.05
CA TYR A 28 6.10 -14.74 6.87
C TYR A 28 7.57 -15.08 6.64
N ASP A 29 8.38 -14.05 6.46
CA ASP A 29 9.83 -14.16 6.26
C ASP A 29 10.57 -13.23 7.22
N GLU A 30 11.88 -13.38 7.32
CA GLU A 30 12.73 -12.52 8.15
C GLU A 30 12.72 -11.08 7.64
N ALA A 31 12.76 -10.11 8.57
CA ALA A 31 12.87 -8.70 8.23
C ALA A 31 14.16 -8.45 7.44
N ARG A 32 14.10 -7.61 6.41
CA ARG A 32 15.28 -7.34 5.57
C ARG A 32 16.22 -6.39 6.29
N GLU A 33 17.51 -6.64 6.14
CA GLU A 33 18.54 -5.75 6.67
C GLU A 33 18.38 -4.35 6.03
N GLY A 34 18.06 -3.36 6.87
CA GLY A 34 17.83 -1.97 6.43
C GLY A 34 16.38 -1.50 6.45
N ASP A 35 15.40 -2.39 6.70
CA ASP A 35 14.01 -1.98 6.90
C ASP A 35 13.86 -1.18 8.20
N ALA A 36 13.18 -0.03 8.14
CA ALA A 36 12.80 0.72 9.33
C ALA A 36 11.59 0.07 9.99
N GLU A 37 11.63 -0.15 11.31
CA GLU A 37 10.52 -0.78 12.05
C GLU A 37 9.22 0.01 11.91
N HIS A 38 9.30 1.34 12.03
CA HIS A 38 8.15 2.24 11.94
C HIS A 38 8.52 3.51 11.16
N THR A 39 7.67 3.90 10.21
CA THR A 39 7.76 5.16 9.48
C THR A 39 6.44 5.89 9.54
N HIS A 40 6.47 7.18 9.89
CA HIS A 40 5.27 8.02 9.90
C HIS A 40 5.62 9.41 9.37
N ALA A 41 4.83 9.90 8.42
CA ALA A 41 5.04 11.22 7.83
C ALA A 41 4.18 12.27 8.56
N ASP A 42 4.82 13.24 9.20
CA ASP A 42 4.12 14.43 9.67
C ASP A 42 3.71 15.28 8.47
N ILE A 43 2.39 15.47 8.30
CA ILE A 43 1.81 16.24 7.20
C ILE A 43 1.37 17.65 7.59
N SER A 44 1.58 18.08 8.84
CA SER A 44 1.16 19.40 9.36
C SER A 44 1.61 20.53 8.44
N LYS A 45 2.89 20.55 8.07
CA LYS A 45 3.45 21.55 7.16
C LYS A 45 2.76 21.56 5.78
N ALA A 46 2.40 20.39 5.24
CA ALA A 46 1.73 20.31 3.94
C ALA A 46 0.28 20.77 4.05
N ASN A 47 -0.40 20.44 5.14
CA ASN A 47 -1.74 20.94 5.44
C ASN A 47 -1.74 22.47 5.58
N ASP A 48 -0.84 23.03 6.40
CA ASP A 48 -0.75 24.46 6.68
C ASP A 48 -0.42 25.30 5.43
N VAL A 49 0.49 24.81 4.59
CA VAL A 49 1.03 25.59 3.45
C VAL A 49 0.23 25.37 2.17
N LEU A 50 -0.29 24.16 1.96
CA LEU A 50 -0.92 23.76 0.69
C LEU A 50 -2.40 23.39 0.83
N GLY A 51 -2.95 23.34 2.05
CA GLY A 51 -4.28 22.79 2.29
C GLY A 51 -4.36 21.29 1.96
N TYR A 52 -3.22 20.58 2.03
CA TYR A 52 -3.18 19.15 1.72
C TYR A 52 -3.93 18.34 2.78
N GLU A 53 -4.93 17.59 2.32
CA GLU A 53 -5.72 16.66 3.14
C GLU A 53 -5.79 15.31 2.40
N PRO A 54 -5.26 14.21 2.96
CA PRO A 54 -5.44 12.88 2.38
C PRO A 54 -6.93 12.47 2.46
N THR A 55 -7.51 12.11 1.31
CA THR A 55 -8.95 11.75 1.22
C THR A 55 -9.20 10.27 0.91
N VAL A 56 -8.13 9.49 0.79
CA VAL A 56 -8.19 8.06 0.44
C VAL A 56 -7.55 7.27 1.57
N ASP A 57 -8.33 6.43 2.22
CA ASP A 57 -7.82 5.49 3.22
C ASP A 57 -7.11 4.30 2.56
N ILE A 58 -6.43 3.47 3.35
CA ILE A 58 -5.66 2.35 2.81
C ILE A 58 -6.54 1.34 2.06
N ARG A 59 -7.73 1.01 2.58
CA ARG A 59 -8.62 0.03 1.94
C ARG A 59 -9.09 0.52 0.58
N GLY A 60 -9.54 1.78 0.50
CA GLY A 60 -9.94 2.42 -0.74
C GLY A 60 -8.76 2.61 -1.70
N GLY A 61 -7.56 2.86 -1.19
CA GLY A 61 -6.33 2.90 -1.98
C GLY A 61 -5.98 1.56 -2.62
N VAL A 62 -6.01 0.48 -1.82
CA VAL A 62 -5.73 -0.89 -2.27
C VAL A 62 -6.75 -1.33 -3.32
N SER A 63 -8.04 -1.13 -3.09
CA SER A 63 -9.10 -1.47 -4.05
C SER A 63 -8.88 -0.77 -5.39
N LYS A 64 -8.65 0.55 -5.39
CA LYS A 64 -8.36 1.31 -6.62
C LYS A 64 -7.10 0.81 -7.34
N PHE A 65 -6.06 0.44 -6.60
CA PHE A 65 -4.84 -0.08 -7.18
C PHE A 65 -5.06 -1.46 -7.84
N ILE A 66 -5.83 -2.35 -7.19
CA ILE A 66 -6.16 -3.67 -7.74
C ILE A 66 -6.97 -3.52 -9.03
N ASP A 67 -7.96 -2.63 -9.05
CA ASP A 67 -8.74 -2.34 -10.25
C ASP A 67 -7.85 -1.83 -11.38
N TRP A 68 -7.00 -0.84 -11.09
CA TRP A 68 -6.02 -0.33 -12.05
C TRP A 68 -5.08 -1.43 -12.56
N TYR A 69 -4.57 -2.30 -11.67
CA TYR A 69 -3.68 -3.39 -12.05
C TYR A 69 -4.36 -4.36 -13.02
N ARG A 70 -5.61 -4.75 -12.74
CA ARG A 70 -6.41 -5.64 -13.61
C ARG A 70 -6.63 -5.03 -15.00
N GLU A 71 -6.87 -3.71 -15.07
CA GLU A 71 -7.05 -3.00 -16.34
C GLU A 71 -5.75 -2.85 -17.16
N ASN A 72 -4.59 -2.87 -16.51
CA ASN A 72 -3.30 -2.58 -17.11
C ASN A 72 -2.35 -3.78 -17.14
N GLN A 73 -2.86 -4.98 -16.86
CA GLN A 73 -2.06 -6.18 -16.63
C GLN A 73 -1.14 -6.50 -17.82
N GLU A 74 -1.63 -6.40 -19.06
CA GLU A 74 -0.83 -6.71 -20.26
C GLU A 74 0.42 -5.83 -20.40
N TRP A 75 0.31 -4.57 -19.99
CA TRP A 75 1.42 -3.62 -20.04
C TRP A 75 2.33 -3.72 -18.81
N TYR A 76 1.75 -3.94 -17.63
CA TYR A 76 2.48 -3.87 -16.37
C TYR A 76 3.17 -5.19 -15.99
N ASP A 77 2.55 -6.35 -16.24
CA ASP A 77 3.11 -7.66 -15.90
C ASP A 77 4.53 -7.88 -16.45
N PRO A 78 4.84 -7.54 -17.72
CA PRO A 78 6.19 -7.71 -18.25
C PRO A 78 7.25 -6.88 -17.52
N LEU A 79 6.90 -5.73 -16.95
CA LEU A 79 7.85 -4.86 -16.24
C LEU A 79 8.23 -5.42 -14.87
N VAL A 80 7.28 -6.03 -14.18
CA VAL A 80 7.49 -6.55 -12.82
C VAL A 80 8.08 -7.95 -12.84
N ARG A 81 7.55 -8.86 -13.68
CA ARG A 81 7.97 -10.27 -13.70
C ARG A 81 9.31 -10.53 -14.39
N SER A 82 9.85 -9.54 -15.09
CA SER A 82 11.17 -9.62 -15.73
C SER A 82 12.29 -8.96 -14.92
N SER A 83 11.96 -8.36 -13.77
CA SER A 83 12.90 -7.70 -12.85
C SER A 83 13.53 -8.68 -11.85
#